data_AF-A0A951WNI3-F1
#
_entry.id   AF-A0A951WNI3-F1
#
_cell.length_a   1.000
_cell.length_b   1.000
_cell.length_c   1.000
_cell.angle_alpha   90.00
_cell.angle_beta   90.00
_cell.angle_gamma   90.00
#
_symmetry.space_group_name_H-M   'P 1'
#
loop_
_entity.id
_entity.type
_entity.pdbx_description
1 polymer ?
#
loop_
_entity_poly.entity_id
_entity_poly.type
_entity_poly.pdbx_seq_one_letter_code
_entity_poly.pdbx_strand_id
1 'polypeptide(L)'
;MKKFFNTAGACQPRLHYTVWRPLGAEPILELIEQEKYFTHHAPRQSGKTTLLREICHRLNQEGKYLALYITVESAQAARHDVLAANNIFLANLDDYVIDLKLTDVLPPASGFNNSPAGVQMCLREWARTSSLPLILMIDEIDSMAGESLLALLR
;
A
#
# COMPACT_ATOMS: atom_id res chain seq x y z
N MET A 1 -11.19 11.75 25.47
CA MET A 1 -12.29 11.92 24.50
C MET A 1 -13.13 10.64 24.48
N LYS A 2 -14.46 10.75 24.33
CA LYS A 2 -15.32 9.59 24.04
C LYS A 2 -15.14 9.19 22.58
N LYS A 3 -15.20 7.88 22.27
CA LYS A 3 -15.17 7.37 20.89
C LYS A 3 -16.41 7.85 20.11
N PHE A 4 -16.31 7.94 18.78
CA PHE A 4 -17.41 8.30 17.88
C PHE A 4 -17.50 7.37 16.65
N PHE A 5 -18.63 7.38 15.94
CA PHE A 5 -18.78 6.59 14.70
C PHE A 5 -18.12 7.32 13.53
N ASN A 6 -17.29 6.61 12.77
CA ASN A 6 -16.73 7.13 11.53
C ASN A 6 -17.46 6.56 10.32
N THR A 7 -17.89 7.44 9.43
CA THR A 7 -18.61 7.10 8.20
C THR A 7 -17.80 7.40 6.93
N ALA A 8 -16.61 8.01 7.07
CA ALA A 8 -15.75 8.36 5.94
C ALA A 8 -14.26 8.07 6.24
N GLY A 9 -13.55 7.46 5.30
CA GLY A 9 -12.14 7.10 5.47
C GLY A 9 -11.89 5.96 6.47
N ALA A 10 -10.62 5.75 6.81
CA ALA A 10 -10.20 4.61 7.64
C ALA A 10 -10.68 4.71 9.10
N CYS A 11 -11.12 3.59 9.68
CA CYS A 11 -11.42 3.53 11.11
C CYS A 11 -10.14 3.45 11.94
N GLN A 12 -9.96 4.37 12.89
CA GLN A 12 -8.86 4.34 13.86
C GLN A 12 -9.39 3.81 15.20
N PRO A 13 -9.01 2.60 15.66
CA PRO A 13 -9.59 1.98 16.87
C PRO A 13 -9.48 2.82 18.15
N ARG A 14 -8.46 3.68 18.23
CA ARG A 14 -8.27 4.64 19.33
C ARG A 14 -9.33 5.74 19.36
N LEU A 15 -9.84 6.16 18.22
CA LEU A 15 -10.77 7.29 18.07
C LEU A 15 -12.21 6.84 17.80
N HIS A 16 -12.39 5.74 17.07
CA HIS A 16 -13.68 5.34 16.51
C HIS A 16 -14.25 4.08 17.17
N TYR A 17 -15.58 3.99 17.28
CA TYR A 17 -16.25 2.71 17.51
C TYR A 17 -15.94 1.79 16.34
N THR A 18 -15.20 0.72 16.64
CA THR A 18 -14.69 -0.21 15.63
C THR A 18 -15.17 -1.59 15.99
N VAL A 19 -15.98 -2.19 15.12
CA VAL A 19 -16.23 -3.62 15.18
C VAL A 19 -15.08 -4.30 14.48
N TRP A 20 -14.23 -4.96 15.25
CA TRP A 20 -13.26 -5.89 14.71
C TRP A 20 -14.05 -6.99 14.02
N ARG A 21 -14.07 -6.98 12.68
CA ARG A 21 -14.60 -8.13 11.97
C ARG A 21 -13.67 -9.29 12.30
N PRO A 22 -14.16 -10.49 12.64
CA PRO A 22 -13.37 -11.69 12.44
C PRO A 22 -13.13 -11.73 10.93
N LEU A 23 -11.97 -11.23 10.53
CA LEU A 23 -11.69 -10.78 9.17
C LEU A 23 -11.81 -11.97 8.24
N GLY A 24 -12.41 -11.82 7.06
CA GLY A 24 -12.12 -12.72 5.93
C GLY A 24 -10.70 -12.51 5.39
N ALA A 25 -9.73 -12.31 6.29
CA ALA A 25 -8.33 -12.09 5.98
C ALA A 25 -7.56 -13.41 5.94
N GLU A 26 -8.05 -14.51 6.53
CA GLU A 26 -7.38 -15.80 6.43
C GLU A 26 -7.15 -16.20 4.97
N PRO A 27 -8.13 -16.06 4.05
CA PRO A 27 -7.86 -16.30 2.63
C PRO A 27 -6.79 -15.39 2.05
N ILE A 28 -6.71 -14.12 2.48
CA ILE A 28 -5.68 -13.18 2.01
C ILE A 28 -4.31 -13.56 2.58
N LEU A 29 -4.25 -13.92 3.86
CA LEU A 29 -3.03 -14.36 4.53
C LEU A 29 -2.51 -15.67 3.94
N GLU A 30 -3.39 -16.62 3.61
CA GLU A 30 -3.02 -17.84 2.90
C GLU A 30 -2.44 -17.55 1.51
N LEU A 31 -2.97 -16.57 0.78
CA LEU A 31 -2.41 -16.14 -0.50
C LEU A 31 -1.03 -15.50 -0.32
N ILE A 32 -0.85 -14.70 0.72
CA ILE A 32 0.44 -14.09 1.07
C ILE A 32 1.48 -15.16 1.39
N GLU A 33 1.15 -16.14 2.22
CA GLU A 33 2.03 -17.27 2.56
C GLU A 33 2.39 -18.13 1.33
N GLN A 34 1.53 -18.13 0.30
CA GLN A 34 1.78 -18.80 -0.98
C GLN A 34 2.47 -17.91 -2.02
N GLU A 35 2.91 -16.71 -1.64
CA GLU A 35 3.56 -15.72 -2.52
C GLU A 35 2.69 -15.31 -3.73
N LYS A 36 1.37 -15.26 -3.53
CA LYS A 36 0.39 -14.94 -4.58
C LYS A 36 -0.12 -13.50 -4.48
N TYR A 37 -0.39 -12.91 -5.64
CA TYR A 37 -1.17 -11.68 -5.74
C TYR A 37 -2.64 -11.92 -5.36
N PHE A 38 -3.26 -10.92 -4.72
CA PHE A 38 -4.68 -10.93 -4.42
C PHE A 38 -5.31 -9.58 -4.78
N THR A 39 -6.59 -9.62 -5.11
CA THR A 39 -7.39 -8.42 -5.37
C THR A 39 -8.60 -8.43 -4.47
N HIS A 40 -8.78 -7.41 -3.64
CA HIS A 40 -9.94 -7.29 -2.77
C HIS A 40 -10.96 -6.30 -3.33
N HIS A 41 -11.94 -6.80 -4.08
CA HIS A 41 -13.01 -5.98 -4.64
C HIS A 41 -14.25 -6.01 -3.73
N ALA A 42 -14.67 -4.83 -3.26
CA ALA A 42 -15.87 -4.64 -2.45
C ALA A 42 -16.48 -3.26 -2.72
N PRO A 43 -17.78 -3.04 -2.42
CA PRO A 43 -18.45 -1.76 -2.65
C PRO A 43 -17.74 -0.57 -1.97
N ARG A 44 -18.08 0.66 -2.38
CA ARG A 44 -17.62 1.88 -1.69
C ARG A 44 -18.07 1.85 -0.23
N GLN A 45 -17.24 2.39 0.66
CA GLN A 45 -17.49 2.47 2.11
C GLN A 45 -17.69 1.10 2.80
N SER A 46 -17.26 0.01 2.19
CA SER A 46 -17.28 -1.33 2.80
C SER A 46 -16.14 -1.60 3.78
N GLY A 47 -15.18 -0.67 3.91
CA GLY A 47 -14.04 -0.79 4.84
C GLY A 47 -12.77 -1.42 4.25
N LYS A 48 -12.61 -1.45 2.92
CA LYS A 48 -11.41 -1.98 2.23
C LYS A 48 -10.10 -1.36 2.73
N THR A 49 -10.03 -0.04 2.79
CA THR A 49 -8.86 0.69 3.30
C THR A 49 -8.53 0.31 4.74
N THR A 50 -9.55 0.19 5.59
CA THR A 50 -9.36 -0.26 6.98
C THR A 50 -8.80 -1.68 7.00
N LEU A 51 -9.35 -2.59 6.20
CA LEU A 51 -8.89 -3.98 6.07
C LEU A 51 -7.42 -4.06 5.63
N LEU A 52 -7.03 -3.41 4.53
CA LEU A 52 -5.65 -3.45 4.04
C LEU A 52 -4.65 -2.90 5.06
N ARG A 53 -4.98 -1.77 5.70
CA ARG A 53 -4.13 -1.18 6.75
C ARG A 53 -4.00 -2.07 7.98
N GLU A 54 -5.09 -2.75 8.36
CA GLU A 54 -5.08 -3.71 9.47
C GLU A 54 -4.22 -4.93 9.15
N ILE A 55 -4.31 -5.49 7.94
CA ILE A 55 -3.45 -6.61 7.51
C ILE A 55 -1.98 -6.16 7.50
N CYS A 56 -1.65 -4.99 6.94
CA CYS A 56 -0.28 -4.45 6.99
C CYS A 56 0.24 -4.34 8.42
N HIS A 57 -0.56 -3.77 9.32
CA HIS A 57 -0.18 -3.61 10.72
C HIS A 57 0.08 -4.96 11.40
N ARG A 58 -0.80 -5.95 11.16
CA ARG A 58 -0.65 -7.30 11.68
C ARG A 58 0.62 -7.98 11.16
N LEU A 59 0.87 -7.94 9.85
CA LEU A 59 2.05 -8.56 9.23
C LEU A 59 3.36 -7.96 9.77
N ASN A 60 3.41 -6.64 9.94
CA ASN A 60 4.55 -5.95 10.52
C ASN A 60 4.74 -6.30 12.01
N GLN A 61 3.67 -6.51 12.76
CA GLN A 61 3.75 -6.96 14.17
C GLN A 61 4.24 -8.40 14.31
N GLU A 62 3.88 -9.27 13.36
CA GLU A 62 4.36 -10.66 13.33
C GLU A 62 5.86 -10.75 13.03
N GLY A 63 6.46 -9.70 12.43
CA GLY A 63 7.89 -9.60 12.17
C GLY A 63 8.42 -10.55 11.08
N LYS A 64 7.53 -11.26 10.39
CA LYS A 64 7.87 -12.17 9.28
C LYS A 64 8.03 -11.44 7.95
N TYR A 65 7.33 -10.33 7.79
CA TYR A 65 7.25 -9.56 6.56
C TYR A 65 7.48 -8.09 6.84
N LEU A 66 7.91 -7.37 5.81
CA LEU A 66 7.83 -5.92 5.79
C LEU A 66 6.68 -5.51 4.84
N ALA A 67 5.54 -5.21 5.44
CA ALA A 67 4.32 -4.82 4.74
C ALA A 67 4.23 -3.30 4.61
N LEU A 68 4.05 -2.86 3.37
CA LEU A 68 3.93 -1.46 2.97
C LEU A 68 2.53 -1.20 2.43
N TYR A 69 1.97 -0.03 2.74
CA TYR A 69 0.66 0.40 2.27
C TYR A 69 0.80 1.73 1.55
N ILE A 70 0.14 1.85 0.41
CA ILE A 70 0.00 3.12 -0.32
C ILE A 70 -1.39 3.22 -0.94
N THR A 71 -1.84 4.46 -1.18
CA THR A 71 -2.91 4.75 -2.13
C THR A 71 -2.29 5.32 -3.41
N VAL A 72 -2.95 5.08 -4.55
CA VAL A 72 -2.58 5.68 -5.84
C VAL A 72 -3.59 6.72 -6.32
N GLU A 73 -4.51 7.17 -5.48
CA GLU A 73 -5.51 8.19 -5.81
C GLU A 73 -4.87 9.48 -6.33
N SER A 74 -3.77 9.92 -5.70
CA SER A 74 -3.03 11.11 -6.13
C SER A 74 -2.43 10.96 -7.53
N ALA A 75 -2.10 9.75 -7.96
CA ALA A 75 -1.55 9.47 -9.29
C ALA A 75 -2.60 9.62 -10.41
N GLN A 76 -3.90 9.67 -10.08
CA GLN A 76 -4.96 9.95 -11.04
C GLN A 76 -4.74 11.29 -11.77
N ALA A 77 -4.13 12.28 -11.10
CA ALA A 77 -3.84 13.58 -11.68
C ALA A 77 -2.88 13.52 -12.88
N ALA A 78 -2.02 12.50 -12.95
CA ALA A 78 -1.06 12.29 -14.04
C ALA A 78 -1.71 11.80 -15.34
N ARG A 79 -2.94 11.27 -15.30
CA ARG A 79 -3.67 10.73 -16.47
C ARG A 79 -2.82 9.71 -17.24
N HIS A 80 -2.35 10.07 -18.44
CA HIS A 80 -1.54 9.21 -19.32
C HIS A 80 -0.03 9.48 -19.20
N ASP A 81 0.39 10.41 -18.35
CA ASP A 81 1.80 10.68 -18.11
C ASP A 81 2.38 9.63 -17.15
N VAL A 82 2.97 8.59 -17.73
CA VAL A 82 3.60 7.48 -17.00
C VAL A 82 4.70 7.96 -16.07
N LEU A 83 5.48 8.96 -16.48
CA LEU A 83 6.60 9.45 -15.68
C LEU A 83 6.07 10.21 -14.45
N ALA A 84 5.09 11.09 -14.66
CA ALA A 84 4.45 11.81 -13.55
C ALA A 84 3.76 10.82 -12.58
N ALA A 85 3.07 9.81 -13.09
CA ALA A 85 2.44 8.78 -12.25
C ALA A 85 3.47 8.00 -11.42
N ASN A 86 4.60 7.61 -12.02
CA ASN A 86 5.70 6.95 -11.31
C ASN A 86 6.27 7.83 -10.19
N ASN A 87 6.55 9.10 -10.47
CA ASN A 87 7.09 10.02 -9.49
C ASN A 87 6.13 10.22 -8.30
N ILE A 88 4.82 10.29 -8.54
CA ILE A 88 3.81 10.39 -7.48
C ILE A 88 3.79 9.10 -6.64
N PHE A 89 3.86 7.93 -7.27
CA PHE A 89 3.89 6.66 -6.57
C PHE A 89 5.14 6.53 -5.68
N LEU A 90 6.32 6.90 -6.21
CA LEU A 90 7.58 6.91 -5.46
C LEU A 90 7.53 7.89 -4.27
N ALA A 91 6.90 9.05 -4.44
CA ALA A 91 6.67 9.97 -3.33
C ALA A 91 5.75 9.39 -2.25
N ASN A 92 4.64 8.74 -2.63
CA ASN A 92 3.74 8.08 -1.68
C ASN A 92 4.45 6.93 -0.92
N LEU A 93 5.38 6.24 -1.58
CA LEU A 93 6.24 5.23 -0.96
C LEU A 93 7.20 5.83 0.06
N ASP A 94 7.86 6.95 -0.27
CA ASP A 94 8.75 7.67 0.65
C ASP A 94 8.00 8.13 1.91
N ASP A 95 6.82 8.74 1.74
CA ASP A 95 6.00 9.18 2.87
C ASP A 95 5.71 8.01 3.83
N TYR A 96 5.38 6.84 3.28
CA TYR A 96 5.09 5.65 4.10
C TYR A 96 6.33 5.08 4.80
N VAL A 97 7.48 5.05 4.12
CA VAL A 97 8.77 4.63 4.69
C VAL A 97 9.18 5.55 5.83
N ILE A 98 8.98 6.86 5.67
CA ILE A 98 9.27 7.87 6.71
C ILE A 98 8.35 7.67 7.91
N ASP A 99 7.04 7.51 7.69
CA ASP A 99 6.05 7.31 8.76
C ASP A 99 6.34 6.06 9.60
N LEU A 100 6.84 4.99 8.96
CA LEU A 100 7.26 3.76 9.63
C LEU A 100 8.70 3.79 10.16
N LYS A 101 9.45 4.88 9.94
CA LYS A 101 10.87 5.01 10.33
C LYS A 101 11.76 3.93 9.73
N LEU A 102 11.52 3.60 8.47
CA LEU A 102 12.23 2.57 7.72
C LEU A 102 13.35 3.14 6.85
N THR A 103 13.70 4.42 7.01
CA THR A 103 14.72 5.11 6.18
C THR A 103 16.12 4.53 6.33
N ASP A 104 16.41 3.84 7.45
CA ASP A 104 17.68 3.14 7.67
C ASP A 104 17.66 1.70 7.11
N VAL A 105 16.48 1.20 6.70
CA VAL A 105 16.25 -0.17 6.20
C VAL A 105 16.08 -0.17 4.69
N LEU A 106 15.36 0.81 4.15
CA LEU A 106 15.04 0.93 2.74
C LEU A 106 15.62 2.24 2.19
N PRO A 107 16.32 2.22 1.04
CA PRO A 107 16.76 3.45 0.39
C PRO A 107 15.55 4.31 -0.04
N PRO A 108 15.69 5.64 -0.12
CA PRO A 108 14.59 6.51 -0.56
C PRO A 108 14.08 6.13 -1.95
N ALA A 109 12.76 5.97 -2.08
CA ALA A 109 12.07 5.69 -3.32
C ALA A 109 12.27 6.82 -4.35
N SER A 110 12.32 8.07 -3.90
CA SER A 110 12.63 9.24 -4.75
C SER A 110 14.00 9.17 -5.44
N GLY A 111 14.91 8.31 -4.98
CA GLY A 111 16.17 8.02 -5.67
C GLY A 111 15.99 7.40 -7.06
N PHE A 112 14.80 6.86 -7.34
CA PHE A 112 14.42 6.24 -8.62
C PHE A 112 13.53 7.13 -9.49
N ASN A 113 13.37 8.41 -9.11
CA ASN A 113 12.66 9.40 -9.92
C ASN A 113 13.35 9.59 -11.29
N ASN A 114 12.58 10.07 -12.28
CA ASN A 114 13.04 10.31 -13.66
C ASN A 114 13.16 9.07 -14.57
N SER A 115 12.58 7.93 -14.15
CA SER A 115 12.43 6.75 -15.00
C SER A 115 10.96 6.34 -15.10
N PRO A 116 10.43 6.04 -16.31
CA PRO A 116 9.12 5.41 -16.46
C PRO A 116 9.02 4.03 -15.79
N ALA A 117 10.16 3.42 -15.44
CA ALA A 117 10.26 2.18 -14.69
C ALA A 117 10.74 2.38 -13.25
N GLY A 118 10.66 3.61 -12.73
CA GLY A 118 11.22 4.00 -11.42
C GLY A 118 10.65 3.17 -10.27
N VAL A 119 9.34 2.90 -10.30
CA VAL A 119 8.67 2.05 -9.28
C VAL A 119 9.25 0.63 -9.28
N GLN A 120 9.39 0.00 -10.45
CA GLN A 120 9.94 -1.36 -10.56
C GLN A 120 11.39 -1.40 -10.08
N MET A 121 12.19 -0.39 -10.43
CA MET A 121 13.58 -0.27 -9.98
C MET A 121 13.65 -0.14 -8.46
N CYS A 122 12.82 0.72 -7.87
CA CYS A 122 12.71 0.90 -6.43
C CYS A 122 12.34 -0.41 -5.72
N LEU A 123 11.26 -1.07 -6.15
CA LEU A 123 10.79 -2.31 -5.52
C LEU A 123 11.82 -3.44 -5.65
N ARG A 124 12.55 -3.53 -6.78
CA ARG A 124 13.66 -4.48 -6.94
C ARG A 124 14.80 -4.20 -5.97
N GLU A 125 15.16 -2.94 -5.79
CA GLU A 125 16.24 -2.59 -4.87
C GLU A 125 15.84 -2.82 -3.41
N TRP A 126 14.61 -2.47 -3.06
CA TRP A 126 14.06 -2.77 -1.75
C TRP A 126 14.01 -4.27 -1.47
N ALA A 127 13.61 -5.09 -2.45
CA ALA A 127 13.57 -6.54 -2.29
C ALA A 127 14.97 -7.15 -2.10
N ARG A 128 16.03 -6.50 -2.59
CA ARG A 128 17.42 -6.90 -2.37
C ARG A 128 17.98 -6.43 -1.03
N THR A 129 17.57 -5.25 -0.58
CA THR A 129 18.10 -4.60 0.62
C THR A 129 17.41 -5.08 1.89
N SER A 130 16.10 -5.33 1.81
CA SER A 130 15.31 -5.78 2.95
C SER A 130 15.73 -7.18 3.40
N SER A 131 15.93 -7.34 4.71
CA SER A 131 16.15 -8.65 5.33
C SER A 131 14.88 -9.49 5.44
N LEU A 132 13.71 -8.90 5.18
CA LEU A 132 12.39 -9.53 5.23
C LEU A 132 11.72 -9.49 3.85
N PRO A 133 10.90 -10.50 3.50
CA PRO A 133 10.09 -10.44 2.29
C PRO A 133 9.14 -9.22 2.34
N LEU A 134 9.04 -8.53 1.20
CA LEU A 134 8.21 -7.33 1.05
C LEU A 134 6.80 -7.69 0.64
N ILE A 135 5.81 -7.02 1.23
CA ILE A 135 4.42 -7.06 0.79
C ILE A 135 3.99 -5.63 0.51
N LEU A 136 3.55 -5.35 -0.72
CA LEU A 136 3.01 -4.04 -1.07
C LEU A 136 1.50 -4.12 -1.24
N MET A 137 0.76 -3.41 -0.39
CA MET A 137 -0.68 -3.22 -0.53
C MET A 137 -0.96 -1.89 -1.23
N ILE A 138 -1.64 -1.99 -2.37
CA ILE A 138 -2.03 -0.84 -3.17
C ILE A 138 -3.53 -0.66 -3.03
N ASP A 139 -3.95 0.45 -2.42
CA ASP A 139 -5.35 0.85 -2.33
C ASP A 139 -5.74 1.75 -3.50
N GLU A 140 -7.03 1.75 -3.84
CA GLU A 140 -7.64 2.61 -4.86
C GLU A 140 -6.96 2.53 -6.25
N ILE A 141 -6.48 1.34 -6.62
CA ILE A 141 -5.91 1.07 -7.95
C ILE A 141 -6.90 1.37 -9.09
N ASP A 142 -8.20 1.31 -8.81
CA ASP A 142 -9.29 1.65 -9.73
C ASP A 142 -9.38 3.16 -10.04
N SER A 143 -8.66 4.01 -9.32
CA SER A 143 -8.50 5.44 -9.67
C SER A 143 -7.60 5.67 -10.88
N MET A 144 -6.71 4.71 -11.20
CA MET A 144 -5.79 4.79 -12.32
C MET A 144 -6.36 4.10 -13.57
N ALA A 145 -5.97 4.58 -14.76
CA ALA A 145 -6.38 4.00 -16.03
C ALA A 145 -5.31 4.18 -17.12
N GLY A 146 -5.43 3.39 -18.19
CA GLY A 146 -4.58 3.52 -19.38
C GLY A 146 -3.11 3.18 -19.13
N GLU A 147 -2.23 3.91 -19.81
CA GLU A 147 -0.79 3.65 -19.82
C GLU A 147 -0.15 3.70 -18.42
N SER A 148 -0.59 4.62 -17.56
CA SER A 148 -0.07 4.77 -16.20
C SER A 148 -0.38 3.54 -15.33
N LEU A 149 -1.58 2.96 -15.45
CA LEU A 149 -1.92 1.71 -14.77
C LEU A 149 -1.12 0.53 -15.34
N LEU A 150 -1.02 0.43 -16.67
CA LEU A 150 -0.26 -0.63 -17.33
C LEU A 150 1.23 -0.57 -16.98
N ALA A 151 1.79 0.63 -16.85
CA ALA A 151 3.17 0.83 -16.47
C ALA A 151 3.41 0.41 -15.02
N LEU A 152 2.47 0.64 -14.10
CA LEU A 152 2.60 0.20 -12.71
C LEU A 152 2.52 -1.33 -12.56
N LEU A 153 1.72 -1.99 -13.40
CA LEU A 153 1.49 -3.45 -13.33
C LEU A 153 2.52 -4.30 -14.09
N ARG A 154 3.46 -3.69 -14.82
CA ARG A 154 4.47 -4.38 -15.65
C ARG A 154 5.88 -4.18 -15.09
#